data_AF-A0A3R7NEP6-F1
#
_entry.id   AF-A0A3R7NEP6-F1
#
_cell.length_a   1.000
_cell.length_b   1.000
_cell.length_c   1.000
_cell.angle_alpha   90.00
_cell.angle_beta   90.00
_cell.angle_gamma   90.00
#
_symmetry.space_group_name_H-M   'P 1'
#
loop_
_entity.id
_entity.type
_entity.pdbx_description
1 polymer ?
#
loop_
_entity_poly.entity_id
_entity_poly.type
_entity_poly.pdbx_seq_one_letter_code
_entity_poly.pdbx_strand_id
1 'polypeptide(L)'
;MLRTTAIGRLSATLLARKRGGKPSDTPDYKQVYLPYDVAPTPLELERERKKLQQAYYGRMEHRKLLPVKEVPLNVYTYGKEGMSLPISIFKDQQDPVIGPEWTYPGIYENKLAAQHWYTEELFNKETQDTFDSPWQKQILENQVKRRMAKVAFRMRQVNMKAVDLFQKERGSGKRGPAGGTGAAEKGKGAAKKK
;
A
#
# COMPACT_ATOMS: atom_id res chain seq x y z
N MET A 1 -11.39 -27.19 -24.74
CA MET A 1 -11.24 -25.84 -25.32
C MET A 1 -11.80 -24.69 -24.47
N LEU A 2 -12.79 -24.90 -23.58
CA LEU A 2 -13.38 -23.83 -22.74
C LEU A 2 -12.53 -23.33 -21.55
N ARG A 3 -11.58 -24.15 -21.03
CA ARG A 3 -10.76 -23.78 -19.85
C ARG A 3 -9.59 -22.84 -20.18
N THR A 4 -9.01 -22.95 -21.37
CA THR A 4 -7.89 -22.10 -21.82
C THR A 4 -8.34 -20.67 -22.14
N THR A 5 -9.53 -20.52 -22.71
CA THR A 5 -10.14 -19.22 -23.02
C THR A 5 -10.56 -18.44 -21.77
N ALA A 6 -11.04 -19.11 -20.72
CA ALA A 6 -11.39 -18.47 -19.44
C ALA A 6 -10.18 -17.88 -18.69
N ILE A 7 -9.06 -18.61 -18.66
CA ILE A 7 -7.80 -18.16 -17.99
C ILE A 7 -7.16 -16.99 -18.75
N GLY A 8 -7.20 -17.01 -20.09
CA GLY A 8 -6.72 -15.91 -20.92
C GLY A 8 -7.51 -14.61 -20.71
N ARG A 9 -8.85 -14.70 -20.63
CA ARG A 9 -9.75 -13.55 -20.37
C ARG A 9 -9.54 -12.95 -18.98
N LEU A 10 -9.28 -13.76 -17.96
CA LEU A 10 -8.95 -13.29 -16.60
C LEU A 10 -7.60 -12.57 -16.53
N SER A 11 -6.61 -13.03 -17.28
CA SER A 11 -5.28 -12.39 -17.32
C SER A 11 -5.33 -11.05 -18.06
N ALA A 12 -6.07 -10.97 -19.16
CA ALA A 12 -6.28 -9.74 -19.91
C ALA A 12 -7.03 -8.68 -19.09
N THR A 13 -8.06 -9.06 -18.35
CA THR A 13 -8.80 -8.15 -17.45
C THR A 13 -7.96 -7.67 -16.27
N LEU A 14 -7.07 -8.50 -15.72
CA LEU A 14 -6.11 -8.07 -14.68
C LEU A 14 -5.07 -7.08 -15.21
N LEU A 15 -4.56 -7.28 -16.43
CA LEU A 15 -3.63 -6.33 -17.07
C LEU A 15 -4.33 -5.01 -17.43
N ALA A 16 -5.55 -5.09 -17.96
CA ALA A 16 -6.38 -3.93 -18.22
C ALA A 16 -6.67 -3.15 -16.93
N ARG A 17 -6.93 -3.82 -15.80
CA ARG A 17 -7.07 -3.18 -14.48
C ARG A 17 -5.79 -2.56 -13.94
N LYS A 18 -4.62 -3.10 -14.29
CA LYS A 18 -3.32 -2.53 -13.86
C LYS A 18 -2.96 -1.24 -14.60
N ARG A 19 -3.42 -1.09 -15.85
CA ARG A 19 -3.14 0.08 -16.69
C ARG A 19 -4.30 1.07 -16.75
N GLY A 20 -5.54 0.60 -16.62
CA GLY A 20 -6.74 1.43 -16.63
C GLY A 20 -6.91 2.20 -15.32
N GLY A 21 -7.43 3.42 -15.43
CA GLY A 21 -7.72 4.29 -14.28
C GLY A 21 -6.50 4.99 -13.67
N LYS A 22 -5.36 5.02 -14.37
CA LYS A 22 -4.20 5.83 -13.99
C LYS A 22 -4.18 7.13 -14.81
N PRO A 23 -3.82 8.28 -14.21
CA PRO A 23 -3.61 9.51 -14.98
C PRO A 23 -2.50 9.29 -16.01
N SER A 24 -2.75 9.68 -17.27
CA SER A 24 -1.71 9.80 -18.30
C SER A 24 -0.82 11.01 -18.05
N ASP A 25 -1.43 12.07 -17.54
CA ASP A 25 -0.82 13.38 -17.34
C ASP A 25 -0.84 13.75 -15.86
N THR A 26 0.17 14.48 -15.43
CA THR A 26 0.34 14.97 -14.05
C THR A 26 0.44 16.49 -14.06
N PRO A 27 -0.69 17.20 -13.98
CA PRO A 27 -0.72 18.66 -13.81
C PRO A 27 0.03 19.11 -12.54
N ASP A 28 0.60 20.32 -12.61
CA ASP A 28 1.36 20.92 -11.51
C ASP A 28 0.45 21.50 -10.41
N TYR A 29 1.02 21.66 -9.22
CA TYR A 29 0.36 22.39 -8.13
C TYR A 29 0.34 23.89 -8.40
N LYS A 30 -0.73 24.55 -7.97
CA LYS A 30 -0.86 26.02 -8.01
C LYS A 30 -1.12 26.55 -6.61
N GLN A 31 -0.37 27.57 -6.19
CA GLN A 31 -0.63 28.29 -4.95
C GLN A 31 -1.60 29.45 -5.24
N VAL A 32 -2.75 29.45 -4.59
CA VAL A 32 -3.81 30.46 -4.75
C VAL A 32 -3.62 31.63 -3.79
N TYR A 33 -3.29 31.34 -2.53
CA TYR A 33 -2.91 32.34 -1.52
C TYR A 33 -1.83 31.79 -0.59
N LEU A 34 -1.10 32.66 0.09
CA LEU A 34 -0.05 32.25 1.04
C LEU A 34 -0.67 31.96 2.42
N PRO A 35 -0.26 30.88 3.10
CA PRO A 35 -0.79 30.52 4.42
C PRO A 35 -0.15 31.30 5.58
N TYR A 36 0.75 32.23 5.28
CA TYR A 36 1.44 33.06 6.26
C TYR A 36 1.65 34.47 5.69
N ASP A 37 1.70 35.45 6.58
CA ASP A 37 2.03 36.84 6.22
C ASP A 37 3.53 37.10 6.23
N VAL A 38 4.29 36.32 7.03
CA VAL A 38 5.74 36.45 7.19
C VAL A 38 6.45 35.36 6.42
N ALA A 39 7.23 35.75 5.40
CA ALA A 39 7.97 34.81 4.58
C ALA A 39 9.11 34.12 5.36
N PRO A 40 9.24 32.78 5.28
CA PRO A 40 10.32 32.06 5.93
C PRO A 40 11.66 32.33 5.25
N THR A 41 12.73 32.29 6.04
CA THR A 41 14.09 32.44 5.51
C THR A 41 14.55 31.17 4.77
N PRO A 42 15.48 31.29 3.80
CA PRO A 42 16.04 30.11 3.11
C PRO A 42 16.66 29.08 4.06
N LEU A 43 17.23 29.54 5.18
CA LEU A 43 17.82 28.67 6.20
C LEU A 43 16.74 27.83 6.91
N GLU A 44 15.60 28.44 7.24
CA GLU A 44 14.47 27.73 7.85
C GLU A 44 13.87 26.70 6.89
N LEU A 45 13.75 27.05 5.60
CA LEU A 45 13.28 26.11 4.56
C LEU A 45 14.18 24.87 4.48
N GLU A 46 15.49 25.08 4.39
CA GLU A 46 16.47 23.99 4.30
C GLU A 46 16.50 23.14 5.58
N ARG A 47 16.37 23.80 6.75
CA ARG A 47 16.34 23.13 8.05
C ARG A 47 15.13 22.21 8.19
N GLU A 48 13.93 22.68 7.87
CA GLU A 48 12.71 21.86 7.94
C GLU A 48 12.73 20.75 6.88
N ARG A 49 13.24 21.06 5.68
CA ARG A 49 13.39 20.06 4.62
C ARG A 49 14.30 18.91 5.04
N LYS A 50 15.45 19.20 5.66
CA LYS A 50 16.39 18.17 6.16
C LYS A 50 15.77 17.27 7.21
N LYS A 51 14.91 17.79 8.09
CA LYS A 51 14.19 16.97 9.08
C LYS A 51 13.26 15.94 8.42
N LEU A 52 12.67 16.27 7.27
CA LEU A 52 11.72 15.40 6.56
C LEU A 52 12.36 14.43 5.57
N GLN A 53 13.68 14.52 5.34
CA GLN A 53 14.39 13.59 4.44
C GLN A 53 14.41 12.16 4.95
N GLN A 54 14.16 11.93 6.23
CA GLN A 54 14.15 10.61 6.85
C GLN A 54 12.83 10.39 7.60
N ALA A 55 12.22 9.23 7.42
CA ALA A 55 11.00 8.85 8.10
C ALA A 55 11.05 7.39 8.57
N TYR A 56 10.39 7.10 9.68
CA TYR A 56 10.29 5.73 10.18
C TYR A 56 9.23 4.95 9.39
N TYR A 57 9.59 3.73 9.00
CA TYR A 57 8.69 2.73 8.46
C TYR A 57 8.48 1.61 9.48
N GLY A 58 7.23 1.29 9.77
CA GLY A 58 6.84 0.37 10.85
C GLY A 58 6.87 1.01 12.24
N ARG A 59 6.23 0.35 13.20
CA ARG A 59 6.01 0.84 14.58
C ARG A 59 6.41 -0.16 15.67
N MET A 60 6.66 -1.41 15.32
CA MET A 60 7.13 -2.46 16.24
C MET A 60 8.63 -2.72 16.06
N GLU A 61 9.10 -3.88 16.53
CA GLU A 61 10.49 -4.33 16.53
C GLU A 61 11.21 -4.13 15.18
N HIS A 62 10.56 -4.43 14.05
CA HIS A 62 11.16 -4.26 12.71
C HIS A 62 11.06 -2.83 12.16
N ARG A 63 11.04 -1.81 13.03
CA ARG A 63 11.02 -0.39 12.64
C ARG A 63 12.34 0.02 12.00
N LYS A 64 12.26 0.67 10.84
CA LYS A 64 13.45 1.09 10.06
C LYS A 64 13.35 2.56 9.68
N LEU A 65 14.48 3.26 9.72
CA LEU A 65 14.57 4.63 9.22
C LEU A 65 14.86 4.58 7.72
N LEU A 66 14.01 5.21 6.90
CA LEU A 66 14.12 5.19 5.45
C LEU A 66 14.21 6.63 4.90
N PRO A 67 15.01 6.85 3.84
CA PRO A 67 15.04 8.13 3.16
C PRO A 67 13.77 8.34 2.31
N VAL A 68 13.22 9.55 2.36
CA VAL A 68 12.07 9.98 1.56
C VAL A 68 12.56 10.55 0.23
N LYS A 69 12.08 10.02 -0.90
CA LYS A 69 12.64 10.30 -2.23
C LYS A 69 12.24 11.66 -2.81
N GLU A 70 11.07 12.20 -2.45
CA GLU A 70 10.52 13.43 -3.02
C GLU A 70 10.08 14.39 -1.91
N VAL A 71 11.05 14.97 -1.20
CA VAL A 71 10.75 15.99 -0.20
C VAL A 71 10.58 17.35 -0.89
N PRO A 72 9.43 18.04 -0.70
CA PRO A 72 9.15 19.32 -1.33
C PRO A 72 10.20 20.36 -0.95
N LEU A 73 10.38 21.36 -1.83
CA LEU A 73 11.31 22.48 -1.59
C LEU A 73 10.81 23.37 -0.44
N ASN A 74 9.51 23.70 -0.43
CA ASN A 74 8.90 24.50 0.61
C ASN A 74 7.97 23.64 1.47
N VAL A 75 8.38 23.37 2.71
CA VAL A 75 7.62 22.56 3.66
C VAL A 75 6.42 23.32 4.25
N TYR A 76 6.52 24.64 4.40
CA TYR A 76 5.50 25.45 5.06
C TYR A 76 4.23 25.60 4.22
N THR A 77 4.35 25.58 2.89
CA THR A 77 3.21 25.71 1.97
C THR A 77 2.70 24.35 1.48
N TYR A 78 3.50 23.29 1.58
CA TYR A 78 3.14 21.99 1.03
C TYR A 78 2.01 21.32 1.83
N GLY A 79 0.86 21.12 1.18
CA GLY A 79 -0.25 20.31 1.71
C GLY A 79 -0.95 20.89 2.95
N LYS A 80 -0.73 22.17 3.26
CA LYS A 80 -1.36 22.84 4.40
C LYS A 80 -2.54 23.69 4.00
N GLU A 81 -2.31 24.86 3.46
CA GLU A 81 -3.38 25.81 3.14
C GLU A 81 -2.99 26.63 1.91
N GLY A 82 -3.99 27.06 1.14
CA GLY A 82 -3.82 27.95 -0.02
C GLY A 82 -3.31 27.30 -1.30
N MET A 83 -2.97 26.00 -1.28
CA MET A 83 -2.61 25.24 -2.48
C MET A 83 -3.87 24.66 -3.14
N SER A 84 -4.02 24.77 -4.47
CA SER A 84 -5.06 24.07 -5.22
C SER A 84 -4.55 22.72 -5.70
N LEU A 85 -5.33 21.67 -5.42
CA LEU A 85 -4.99 20.29 -5.80
C LEU A 85 -5.52 20.00 -7.20
N PRO A 86 -4.69 19.46 -8.12
CA PRO A 86 -5.13 19.19 -9.47
C PRO A 86 -5.87 17.85 -9.55
N ILE A 87 -7.03 17.82 -8.89
CA ILE A 87 -7.95 16.68 -8.78
C ILE A 87 -9.36 17.04 -9.30
N SER A 88 -9.49 18.15 -10.03
CA SER A 88 -10.73 18.53 -10.71
C SER A 88 -11.12 17.48 -11.76
N ILE A 89 -12.42 17.23 -11.90
CA ILE A 89 -12.97 16.20 -12.80
C ILE A 89 -13.87 16.83 -13.86
N PHE A 90 -14.68 17.82 -13.47
CA PHE A 90 -15.59 18.49 -14.40
C PHE A 90 -14.94 19.69 -15.07
N LYS A 91 -15.43 20.05 -16.26
CA LYS A 91 -14.92 21.18 -17.05
C LYS A 91 -15.00 22.51 -16.29
N ASP A 92 -16.10 22.73 -15.58
CA ASP A 92 -16.35 23.98 -14.84
C ASP A 92 -15.88 23.91 -13.38
N GLN A 93 -15.35 22.74 -12.95
CA GLN A 93 -14.84 22.57 -11.60
C GLN A 93 -13.44 23.18 -11.52
N GLN A 94 -13.31 24.25 -10.73
CA GLN A 94 -12.01 24.76 -10.36
C GLN A 94 -11.27 23.76 -9.46
N ASP A 95 -9.95 23.76 -9.52
CA ASP A 95 -9.13 22.93 -8.65
C ASP A 95 -9.41 23.27 -7.18
N PRO A 96 -9.77 22.29 -6.34
CA PRO A 96 -10.13 22.54 -4.95
C PRO A 96 -8.92 23.08 -4.17
N VAL A 97 -9.15 24.19 -3.46
CA VAL A 97 -8.15 24.84 -2.61
C VAL A 97 -8.18 24.22 -1.22
N ILE A 98 -6.99 23.90 -0.68
CA ILE A 98 -6.87 23.42 0.69
C ILE A 98 -7.14 24.59 1.64
N GLY A 99 -8.12 24.41 2.53
CA GLY A 99 -8.50 25.38 3.56
C GLY A 99 -7.76 25.17 4.89
N PRO A 100 -8.15 25.90 5.94
CA PRO A 100 -7.47 25.83 7.23
C PRO A 100 -7.75 24.50 7.94
N GLU A 101 -6.75 24.05 8.71
CA GLU A 101 -6.70 22.69 9.25
C GLU A 101 -7.93 22.28 10.07
N TRP A 102 -8.41 23.17 10.95
CA TRP A 102 -9.55 22.90 11.84
C TRP A 102 -10.90 22.78 11.12
N THR A 103 -10.99 23.20 9.86
CA THR A 103 -12.23 23.03 9.06
C THR A 103 -12.38 21.61 8.54
N TYR A 104 -11.31 20.81 8.55
CA TYR A 104 -11.37 19.39 8.20
C TYR A 104 -11.74 18.54 9.42
N PRO A 105 -12.95 17.93 9.44
CA PRO A 105 -13.45 17.27 10.62
C PRO A 105 -12.60 16.06 11.00
N GLY A 106 -12.28 15.96 12.30
CA GLY A 106 -11.53 14.83 12.85
C GLY A 106 -10.07 14.75 12.39
N ILE A 107 -9.49 15.78 11.77
CA ILE A 107 -8.09 15.73 11.31
C ILE A 107 -7.10 15.52 12.45
N TYR A 108 -7.31 16.17 13.60
CA TYR A 108 -6.48 16.01 14.79
C TYR A 108 -6.59 14.59 15.37
N GLU A 109 -7.81 14.05 15.39
CA GLU A 109 -8.09 12.68 15.84
C GLU A 109 -7.46 11.64 14.89
N ASN A 110 -7.58 11.87 13.59
CA ASN A 110 -6.97 11.04 12.55
C ASN A 110 -5.44 11.04 12.63
N LYS A 111 -4.78 12.15 13.02
CA LYS A 111 -3.32 12.14 13.20
C LYS A 111 -2.86 11.13 14.25
N LEU A 112 -3.69 10.88 15.27
CA LEU A 112 -3.44 9.87 16.29
C LEU A 112 -3.82 8.48 15.77
N ALA A 113 -5.03 8.32 15.24
CA ALA A 113 -5.60 7.01 14.91
C ALA A 113 -5.19 6.46 13.53
N ALA A 114 -4.96 7.29 12.51
CA ALA A 114 -4.70 6.87 11.13
C ALA A 114 -3.21 6.56 10.89
N GLN A 115 -2.69 5.59 11.63
CA GLN A 115 -1.31 5.12 11.54
C GLN A 115 -1.24 3.62 11.25
N HIS A 116 -0.04 3.08 10.96
CA HIS A 116 0.13 1.64 10.81
C HIS A 116 0.12 0.94 12.17
N TRP A 117 -1.05 0.49 12.61
CA TRP A 117 -1.20 -0.24 13.86
C TRP A 117 -0.92 -1.73 13.70
N TYR A 118 -0.02 -2.26 14.52
CA TYR A 118 0.11 -3.70 14.67
C TYR A 118 -0.95 -4.22 15.64
N THR A 119 -1.46 -5.42 15.36
CA THR A 119 -2.57 -5.99 16.15
C THR A 119 -2.19 -6.23 17.61
N GLU A 120 -0.96 -6.68 17.86
CA GLU A 120 -0.44 -6.89 19.22
C GLU A 120 -0.36 -5.58 20.02
N GLU A 121 0.14 -4.50 19.40
CA GLU A 121 0.21 -3.18 20.02
C GLU A 121 -1.18 -2.67 20.44
N LEU A 122 -2.19 -2.84 19.58
CA LEU A 122 -3.57 -2.45 19.88
C LEU A 122 -4.20 -3.30 20.99
N PHE A 123 -3.95 -4.61 21.02
CA PHE A 123 -4.43 -5.46 22.12
C PHE A 123 -3.80 -5.09 23.46
N ASN A 124 -2.51 -4.76 23.49
CA ASN A 124 -1.85 -4.32 24.71
C ASN A 124 -2.46 -3.01 25.23
N LYS A 125 -2.74 -2.06 24.33
CA LYS A 125 -3.45 -0.80 24.66
C LYS A 125 -4.87 -1.05 25.14
N GLU A 126 -5.61 -1.98 24.53
CA GLU A 126 -6.96 -2.34 24.99
C GLU A 126 -6.93 -2.95 26.40
N THR A 127 -5.99 -3.87 26.65
CA THR A 127 -5.85 -4.56 27.94
C THR A 127 -5.49 -3.59 29.07
N GLN A 128 -4.73 -2.54 28.74
CA GLN A 128 -4.31 -1.51 29.69
C GLN A 128 -5.28 -0.32 29.75
N ASP A 129 -6.31 -0.28 28.90
CA ASP A 129 -7.20 0.86 28.70
C ASP A 129 -6.45 2.18 28.39
N THR A 130 -5.37 2.10 27.61
CA THR A 130 -4.45 3.21 27.27
C THR A 130 -4.46 3.56 25.78
N PHE A 131 -5.65 3.58 25.18
CA PHE A 131 -5.79 4.08 23.82
C PHE A 131 -5.49 5.58 23.74
N ASP A 132 -4.74 6.01 22.73
CA ASP A 132 -4.47 7.44 22.49
C ASP A 132 -5.69 8.13 21.86
N SER A 133 -6.61 7.35 21.31
CA SER A 133 -7.81 7.79 20.62
C SER A 133 -8.91 6.75 20.78
N PRO A 134 -10.17 7.14 21.05
CA PRO A 134 -11.30 6.22 21.09
C PRO A 134 -11.49 5.40 19.79
N TRP A 135 -11.04 5.91 18.64
CA TRP A 135 -11.15 5.21 17.36
C TRP A 135 -10.19 4.02 17.23
N GLN A 136 -9.17 3.92 18.09
CA GLN A 136 -8.24 2.78 18.09
C GLN A 136 -8.95 1.45 18.41
N LYS A 137 -10.02 1.49 19.21
CA LYS A 137 -10.88 0.32 19.47
C LYS A 137 -11.53 -0.19 18.17
N GLN A 138 -12.12 0.71 17.38
CA GLN A 138 -12.70 0.35 16.09
C GLN A 138 -11.65 -0.19 15.11
N ILE A 139 -10.44 0.38 15.12
CA ILE A 139 -9.32 -0.12 14.30
C ILE A 139 -8.98 -1.56 14.69
N LEU A 140 -8.87 -1.86 15.98
CA LEU A 140 -8.60 -3.22 16.48
C LEU A 140 -9.69 -4.20 16.03
N GLU A 141 -10.97 -3.86 16.22
CA GLU A 141 -12.08 -4.70 15.77
C GLU A 141 -12.02 -4.99 14.27
N ASN A 142 -11.72 -3.98 13.44
CA ASN A 142 -11.58 -4.14 12.00
C ASN A 142 -10.40 -5.05 11.64
N GLN A 143 -9.29 -4.98 12.39
CA GLN A 143 -8.15 -5.89 12.19
C GLN A 143 -8.52 -7.34 12.54
N VAL A 144 -9.25 -7.56 13.64
CA VAL A 144 -9.74 -8.88 14.04
C VAL A 144 -10.70 -9.44 13.00
N LYS A 145 -11.71 -8.65 12.57
CA LYS A 145 -12.65 -9.02 11.50
C LYS A 145 -11.91 -9.41 10.22
N ARG A 146 -10.89 -8.64 9.80
CA ARG A 146 -10.07 -8.95 8.63
C ARG A 146 -9.28 -10.26 8.79
N ARG A 147 -8.69 -10.51 9.96
CA ARG A 147 -7.96 -11.76 10.25
C ARG A 147 -8.91 -12.97 10.23
N MET A 148 -10.06 -12.85 10.87
CA MET A 148 -11.10 -13.89 10.87
C MET A 148 -11.66 -14.14 9.47
N ALA A 149 -11.88 -13.09 8.66
CA ALA A 149 -12.31 -13.24 7.27
C ALA A 149 -11.31 -14.04 6.43
N LYS A 150 -9.99 -13.87 6.66
CA LYS A 150 -8.95 -14.67 5.99
C LYS A 150 -9.05 -16.15 6.36
N VAL A 151 -9.33 -16.46 7.63
CA VAL A 151 -9.55 -17.83 8.11
C VAL A 151 -10.84 -18.42 7.51
N ALA A 152 -11.95 -17.69 7.60
CA ALA A 152 -13.23 -18.11 7.05
C ALA A 152 -13.16 -18.38 5.55
N PHE A 153 -12.45 -17.54 4.79
CA PHE A 153 -12.19 -17.76 3.37
C PHE A 153 -11.44 -19.08 3.14
N ARG A 154 -10.40 -19.36 3.93
CA ARG A 154 -9.65 -20.62 3.81
C ARG A 154 -10.52 -21.83 4.11
N MET A 155 -11.31 -21.78 5.17
CA MET A 155 -12.20 -22.88 5.55
C MET A 155 -13.25 -23.16 4.47
N ARG A 156 -13.80 -22.12 3.84
CA ARG A 156 -14.68 -22.28 2.68
C ARG A 156 -13.98 -23.00 1.52
N GLN A 157 -12.71 -22.70 1.26
CA GLN A 157 -11.94 -23.36 0.19
C GLN A 157 -11.61 -24.82 0.52
N VAL A 158 -11.23 -25.10 1.77
CA VAL A 158 -10.92 -26.45 2.26
C VAL A 158 -12.16 -27.35 2.23
N ASN A 159 -13.33 -26.80 2.58
CA ASN A 159 -14.60 -27.53 2.51
C ASN A 159 -14.94 -28.01 1.08
N MET A 160 -14.56 -27.24 0.06
CA MET A 160 -14.77 -27.65 -1.34
C MET A 160 -13.76 -28.71 -1.81
N LYS A 161 -12.52 -28.66 -1.30
CA LYS A 161 -11.44 -29.60 -1.59
C LYS A 161 -10.27 -29.39 -0.63
N ALA A 162 -9.51 -30.45 -0.35
CA ALA A 162 -8.24 -30.31 0.38
C ALA A 162 -7.34 -29.29 -0.34
N VAL A 163 -6.88 -28.28 0.41
CA VAL A 163 -5.90 -27.31 -0.07
C VAL A 163 -4.78 -27.29 0.95
N ASP A 164 -3.58 -27.67 0.53
CA ASP A 164 -2.38 -27.57 1.35
C ASP A 164 -1.70 -26.22 1.18
N LEU A 165 -1.12 -25.70 2.24
CA LEU A 165 -0.39 -24.44 2.22
C LEU A 165 1.08 -24.71 1.90
N PHE A 166 1.65 -23.90 1.01
CA PHE A 166 3.10 -23.80 0.78
C PHE A 166 3.82 -25.06 0.29
N GLN A 167 3.11 -26.07 -0.22
CA GLN A 167 3.75 -27.24 -0.84
C GLN A 167 4.30 -26.97 -2.24
N LYS A 168 3.79 -25.94 -2.94
CA LYS A 168 4.27 -25.57 -4.27
C LYS A 168 5.51 -24.68 -4.16
N GLU A 169 6.52 -24.96 -4.97
CA GLU A 169 7.71 -24.12 -5.11
C GLU A 169 7.30 -22.70 -5.52
N ARG A 170 7.87 -21.71 -4.82
CA ARG A 170 7.49 -20.30 -4.92
C ARG A 170 8.41 -19.60 -5.92
N GLY A 171 7.97 -19.49 -7.17
CA GLY A 171 8.72 -18.79 -8.20
C GLY A 171 8.56 -19.48 -9.55
N SER A 172 9.47 -19.19 -10.47
CA SER A 172 9.55 -19.92 -11.73
C SER A 172 10.25 -21.26 -11.52
N GLY A 173 9.53 -22.22 -10.96
CA GLY A 173 9.76 -23.62 -11.28
C GLY A 173 9.50 -23.75 -12.77
N LYS A 174 10.56 -24.00 -13.56
CA LYS A 174 10.42 -24.30 -14.99
C LYS A 174 9.28 -25.31 -15.13
N ARG A 175 8.18 -24.90 -15.74
CA ARG A 175 7.17 -25.83 -16.24
C ARG A 175 7.81 -26.56 -17.42
N GLY A 176 8.67 -27.55 -17.10
CA GLY A 176 8.91 -28.65 -18.00
C GLY A 176 7.57 -29.34 -18.27
N PRO A 177 7.39 -29.94 -19.45
CA PRO A 177 6.13 -30.59 -19.79
C PRO A 177 5.82 -31.64 -18.72
N ALA A 178 4.58 -31.63 -18.25
CA ALA A 178 4.10 -32.59 -17.27
C ALA A 178 4.32 -34.02 -17.77
N GLY A 179 4.88 -34.87 -16.92
CA GLY A 179 5.08 -36.29 -17.19
C GLY A 179 5.71 -37.00 -16.00
N GLY A 180 4.98 -37.06 -14.89
CA GLY A 180 5.31 -38.00 -13.84
C GLY A 180 4.96 -39.42 -14.29
N THR A 181 5.98 -40.22 -14.58
CA THR A 181 5.98 -41.68 -14.41
C THR A 181 7.38 -42.05 -13.96
N GLY A 182 7.48 -42.71 -12.81
CA GLY A 182 8.74 -43.05 -12.18
C GLY A 182 9.51 -44.16 -12.87
N ALA A 183 10.46 -44.69 -12.10
CA ALA A 183 11.35 -45.82 -12.34
C ALA A 183 12.72 -45.49 -12.96
N ALA A 184 13.71 -45.64 -12.08
CA ALA A 184 15.11 -45.99 -12.27
C ALA A 184 15.51 -46.60 -13.62
N GLU A 185 16.65 -46.16 -14.16
CA GLU A 185 17.91 -46.91 -14.30
C GLU A 185 18.89 -46.09 -15.17
N LYS A 186 20.06 -45.72 -14.63
CA LYS A 186 21.35 -46.40 -14.87
C LYS A 186 21.70 -46.59 -16.36
N GLY A 187 22.82 -45.99 -16.79
CA GLY A 187 23.67 -46.61 -17.81
C GLY A 187 24.20 -45.73 -18.93
N LYS A 188 25.46 -45.33 -18.77
CA LYS A 188 26.55 -45.25 -19.77
C LYS A 188 26.18 -45.42 -21.26
N GLY A 189 26.81 -44.60 -22.11
CA GLY A 189 27.09 -45.03 -23.48
C GLY A 189 27.55 -43.91 -24.40
N ALA A 190 28.84 -43.87 -24.69
CA ALA A 190 29.45 -43.02 -25.70
C ALA A 190 29.09 -43.45 -27.15
N ALA A 191 29.27 -42.50 -28.06
CA ALA A 191 29.74 -42.65 -29.44
C ALA A 191 28.83 -43.19 -30.58
N LYS A 192 28.71 -42.29 -31.57
CA LYS A 192 28.95 -42.44 -33.04
C LYS A 192 27.84 -42.89 -34.02
N LYS A 193 27.83 -42.11 -35.12
CA LYS A 193 27.51 -42.37 -36.55
C LYS A 193 26.02 -42.60 -36.87
N LYS A 194 25.45 -42.04 -37.94
CA LYS A 194 25.99 -41.64 -39.26
C LYS A 194 25.72 -40.18 -39.58
#